data_AF-A0A9E5JWG8-F1
#
_entry.id   AF-A0A9E5JWG8-F1
#
_cell.length_a   1.000
_cell.length_b   1.000
_cell.length_c   1.000
_cell.angle_alpha   90.00
_cell.angle_beta   90.00
_cell.angle_gamma   90.00
#
_symmetry.space_group_name_H-M   'P 1'
#
loop_
_entity.id
_entity.type
_entity.pdbx_description
1 polymer ?
#
loop_
_entity_poly.entity_id
_entity_poly.type
_entity_poly.pdbx_seq_one_letter_code
_entity_poly.pdbx_strand_id
1 'polypeptide(L)' 'MMLRIRLVEEKIAEIYPRQEMRCPVHLSIGQEAVAAGTAAALSKGDFAMSGHRSHAHYLAKGG' A
#
# COMPACT_ATOMS: atom_id res chain seq x y z
N MET A 1 -2.55 -7.06 8.70
CA MET A 1 -2.68 -6.05 7.63
C MET A 1 -1.39 -5.26 7.44
N MET A 2 -0.87 -4.58 8.47
CA MET A 2 0.37 -3.78 8.37
C MET A 2 1.62 -4.57 7.93
N LEU A 3 1.86 -5.77 8.48
CA LEU A 3 3.03 -6.58 8.08
C LEU A 3 3.01 -6.95 6.59
N ARG A 4 1.82 -7.26 6.04
CA ARG A 4 1.68 -7.54 4.60
C ARG A 4 2.03 -6.30 3.76
N ILE A 5 1.53 -5.12 4.16
CA ILE A 5 1.85 -3.86 3.48
C ILE A 5 3.35 -3.62 3.51
N ARG A 6 3.98 -3.73 4.68
CA ARG A 6 5.43 -3.57 4.86
C ARG A 6 6.22 -4.50 3.93
N LEU A 7 5.95 -5.80 4.00
CA LEU A 7 6.69 -6.80 3.22
C LEU A 7 6.52 -6.61 1.70
N VAL A 8 5.33 -6.24 1.25
CA VAL A 8 5.09 -5.95 -0.17
C VAL A 8 5.91 -4.75 -0.61
N GLU A 9 5.87 -3.65 0.15
CA GLU A 9 6.59 -2.44 -0.23
C GLU A 9 8.11 -2.58 -0.09
N GLU A 10 8.61 -3.31 0.90
CA GLU A 10 10.03 -3.67 1.00
C GLU A 10 10.45 -4.52 -0.20
N LYS A 11 9.61 -5.47 -0.63
CA LYS A 11 9.90 -6.27 -1.82
C LYS A 11 9.91 -5.42 -3.09
N ILE A 12 8.98 -4.48 -3.23
CA ILE A 12 8.97 -3.53 -4.34
C ILE A 12 10.27 -2.70 -4.32
N ALA A 13 10.67 -2.18 -3.16
CA ALA A 13 11.92 -1.43 -3.02
C ALA A 13 13.16 -2.25 -3.41
N GLU A 14 13.18 -3.53 -3.02
CA GLU A 14 14.26 -4.47 -3.35
C GLU A 14 14.40 -4.70 -4.87
N ILE A 15 13.28 -4.82 -5.60
CA ILE A 15 13.29 -5.13 -7.04
C ILE A 15 13.26 -3.88 -7.94
N TYR A 16 12.87 -2.72 -7.43
CA TYR A 16 12.80 -1.47 -8.19
C TYR A 16 14.11 -1.13 -8.95
N PRO A 17 15.31 -1.36 -8.38
CA PRO A 17 16.58 -1.15 -9.10
C PRO A 17 16.74 -1.96 -10.40
N ARG A 18 15.94 -3.02 -10.62
CA ARG A 18 15.97 -3.83 -11.85
C ARG A 18 15.45 -3.09 -13.09
N GLN A 19 14.86 -1.91 -12.92
CA GLN A 19 14.31 -1.09 -14.01
C GLN A 19 13.19 -1.77 -14.82
N GLU A 20 12.53 -2.79 -14.26
CA GLU A 20 11.35 -3.42 -14.87
C GLU A 20 10.07 -2.60 -14.65
N MET A 21 10.06 -1.74 -13.63
CA MET A 21 8.98 -0.78 -13.34
C MET A 21 9.25 0.55 -14.03
N ARG A 22 8.41 0.93 -14.99
CA ARG A 22 8.66 2.08 -15.88
C ARG A 22 8.31 3.46 -15.29
N CYS A 23 7.58 3.48 -14.18
CA CYS A 23 7.11 4.71 -13.55
C CYS A 23 7.68 4.87 -12.14
N PRO A 24 7.80 6.11 -11.62
CA PRO A 24 8.15 6.34 -10.23
C PRO A 24 7.22 5.59 -9.28
N VAL A 25 7.83 4.90 -8.32
CA VAL A 25 7.12 4.11 -7.31
C VAL A 25 7.06 4.90 -6.01
N HIS A 26 5.86 5.08 -5.45
CA HIS A 26 5.64 5.82 -4.21
C HIS A 26 5.32 4.85 -3.06
N LEU A 27 6.31 4.59 -2.22
CA LEU A 27 6.21 3.65 -1.10
C LEU A 27 5.69 4.32 0.17
N SER A 28 4.75 3.71 0.87
CA SER A 28 4.20 4.16 2.17
C SER A 28 4.84 3.49 3.38
N ILE A 29 6.07 2.98 3.26
CA ILE A 29 6.84 2.38 4.35
C ILE A 29 6.90 3.35 5.54
N GLY A 30 6.42 2.91 6.70
CA GLY A 30 6.29 3.72 7.92
C GLY A 30 4.93 4.39 8.12
N GLN A 31 4.00 4.28 7.15
CA GLN A 31 2.64 4.83 7.20
C GLN A 31 1.55 3.74 7.18
N GLU A 32 1.91 2.49 7.49
CA GLU A 32 1.02 1.33 7.36
C GLU A 32 -0.20 1.43 8.28
N ALA A 33 -0.01 2.05 9.45
CA ALA A 33 -1.06 2.23 10.45
C ALA A 33 -2.23 3.07 9.91
N VAL A 34 -1.97 4.04 9.02
CA VAL A 34 -3.00 4.90 8.44
C VAL A 34 -3.93 4.07 7.55
N ALA A 35 -3.37 3.34 6.59
CA ALA A 35 -4.17 2.50 5.70
C ALA A 35 -4.87 1.35 6.45
N ALA A 36 -4.15 0.70 7.38
CA ALA A 36 -4.69 -0.39 8.17
C ALA A 36 -5.80 0.06 9.12
N GLY A 37 -5.62 1.19 9.81
CA GLY A 37 -6.62 1.75 10.70
C GLY A 37 -7.88 2.18 9.95
N THR A 38 -7.72 2.90 8.84
CA THR A 38 -8.85 3.30 7.99
C THR A 38 -9.61 2.09 7.46
N ALA A 39 -8.93 1.08 6.91
CA ALA A 39 -9.60 -0.11 6.38
C ALA A 39 -10.32 -0.93 7.46
N ALA A 40 -9.80 -0.95 8.69
CA ALA A 40 -10.45 -1.63 9.82
C ALA A 40 -11.73 -0.92 10.29
N ALA A 41 -11.84 0.39 10.07
CA ALA A 41 -13.02 1.18 10.43
C ALA A 41 -14.10 1.21 9.33
N LEU A 42 -13.75 0.86 8.09
CA LEU A 42 -14.67 0.87 6.95
C LEU A 42 -15.44 -0.45 6.81
N SER A 43 -16.67 -0.36 6.33
CA SER A 43 -17.45 -1.52 5.90
C SER A 43 -16.99 -2.02 4.52
N LYS A 44 -17.35 -3.27 4.18
CA LYS A 44 -16.98 -3.87 2.89
C LYS A 44 -17.51 -3.07 1.69
N GLY A 45 -18.73 -2.53 1.78
CA GLY A 45 -19.36 -1.74 0.74
C GLY A 45 -18.86 -0.29 0.62
N ASP A 46 -18.08 0.18 1.58
CA ASP A 46 -17.59 1.55 1.55
C ASP A 46 -16.48 1.71 0.51
N PHE A 47 -16.54 2.82 -0.22
CA PHE A 47 -15.52 3.22 -1.17
C PHE A 47 -14.40 3.98 -0.46
N ALA A 48 -13.17 3.77 -0.92
CA ALA A 48 -12.00 4.52 -0.49
C ALA A 48 -11.23 4.99 -1.72
N MET A 49 -10.77 6.24 -1.69
CA MET A 49 -9.95 6.84 -2.74
C MET A 49 -8.61 7.25 -2.12
N SER A 50 -7.53 7.08 -2.89
CA SER A 50 -6.17 7.44 -2.47
C SER A 50 -5.43 8.10 -3.63
N GLY A 51 -4.37 8.85 -3.31
CA GLY A 51 -3.52 9.51 -4.30
C GLY A 51 -2.47 8.58 -4.91
N HIS A 52 -1.32 9.14 -5.26
CA HIS A 52 -0.23 8.42 -5.94
C HIS A 52 0.55 7.43 -5.04
N ARG A 53 0.34 7.47 -3.71
CA ARG A 53 0.94 6.57 -2.70
C ARG A 53 -0.09 5.55 -2.19
N SER A 54 -0.71 4.83 -3.10
CA SER A 54 -1.95 4.07 -2.84
C SER A 54 -1.75 2.60 -2.47
N HIS A 55 -0.54 2.04 -2.53
CA HIS A 55 -0.31 0.61 -2.30
C HIS A 55 -0.87 0.13 -0.96
N ALA A 56 -0.56 0.84 0.14
CA ALA A 56 -1.06 0.47 1.45
C ALA A 56 -2.59 0.50 1.53
N HIS A 57 -3.24 1.52 0.95
CA HIS A 57 -4.70 1.64 0.94
C HIS A 57 -5.37 0.54 0.10
N TYR A 58 -4.81 0.24 -1.07
CA TYR A 58 -5.26 -0.85 -1.93
C TYR A 58 -5.15 -2.21 -1.22
N LEU A 59 -3.97 -2.51 -0.67
CA LEU A 59 -3.72 -3.76 0.06
C LEU A 59 -4.57 -3.88 1.33
N ALA A 60 -4.81 -2.77 2.04
CA ALA A 60 -5.63 -2.75 3.24
C ALA A 60 -7.12 -3.00 2.94
N LYS A 61 -7.62 -2.58 1.77
CA LYS A 61 -9.01 -2.82 1.33
C LYS A 61 -9.25 -4.21 0.74
N GLY A 62 -8.21 -5.04 0.65
CA GLY A 62 -8.29 -6.44 0.22
C GLY A 62 -7.42 -6.80 -0.98
N GLY A 63 -6.96 -5.80 -1.75
CA GLY A 63 -6.36 -6.01 -3.07
C GLY A 63 -7.42 -6.31 -4.12
#